data_AF-F9VC23-F1
#
_entry.id   AF-F9VC23-F1
#
_cell.length_a   1.000
_cell.length_b   1.000
_cell.length_c   1.000
_cell.angle_alpha   90.00
_cell.angle_beta   90.00
_cell.angle_gamma   90.00
#
_symmetry.space_group_name_H-M   'P 1'
#
loop_
_entity.id
_entity.type
_entity.pdbx_description
1 polymer ?
#
loop_
_entity_poly.entity_id
_entity_poly.type
_entity_poly.pdbx_seq_one_letter_code
_entity_poly.pdbx_strand_id
1 'polypeptide(L)'
;MGKEESVALEHCQELMEKVETIEDKLHQLEVIKIEFRQEIQNKINYRSALLSFSFPVLILAFYIINDFSFIHGQGQLDRSALETFLITFMLSFSLWALGIFLNDIFKKIFWSKTLPMGRKALVKQLFPKYNQKSQWLIESLEELLACETLTNTELPERYMNIKSLSYIIEVLKVKDAQTLREAVELLELEIKNIRVEQSLLAEPSIRRAQEAIASRHAFKQGAE
;
A
#
# COMPACT_ATOMS: atom_id res chain seq x y z
N MET A 1 25.46 -22.12 -35.21
CA MET A 1 25.05 -21.74 -33.84
C MET A 1 26.16 -22.19 -32.93
N GLY A 2 26.92 -21.24 -32.39
CA GLY A 2 27.99 -21.55 -31.45
C GLY A 2 27.38 -22.01 -30.12
N LYS A 3 27.93 -23.05 -29.49
CA LYS A 3 27.46 -23.52 -28.18
C LYS A 3 27.49 -22.42 -27.10
N GLU A 4 28.37 -21.43 -27.23
CA GLU A 4 28.50 -20.33 -26.28
C GLU A 4 27.37 -19.29 -26.40
N GLU A 5 26.83 -19.06 -27.61
CA GLU A 5 25.70 -18.12 -27.84
C GLU A 5 24.41 -18.61 -27.14
N SER A 6 24.14 -19.93 -27.20
CA SER A 6 22.94 -20.48 -26.56
C SER A 6 23.04 -20.42 -25.04
N VAL A 7 24.24 -20.60 -24.49
CA VAL A 7 24.49 -20.61 -23.04
C VAL A 7 24.40 -19.21 -22.44
N ALA A 8 24.93 -18.18 -23.12
CA ALA A 8 24.84 -16.79 -22.63
C ALA A 8 23.39 -16.28 -22.62
N LEU A 9 22.62 -16.61 -23.67
CA LEU A 9 21.21 -16.23 -23.75
C LEU A 9 20.36 -16.95 -22.71
N GLU A 10 20.59 -18.26 -22.51
CA GLU A 10 19.89 -19.06 -21.50
C GLU A 10 20.18 -18.54 -20.09
N HIS A 11 21.43 -18.22 -19.78
CA HIS A 11 21.81 -17.60 -18.50
C HIS A 11 21.13 -16.24 -18.27
N CYS A 12 21.05 -15.38 -19.29
CA CYS A 12 20.35 -14.09 -19.17
C CYS A 12 18.84 -14.24 -18.96
N GLN A 13 18.23 -15.26 -19.57
CA GLN A 13 16.81 -15.57 -19.37
C GLN A 13 16.54 -16.08 -17.96
N GLU A 14 17.41 -16.94 -17.43
CA GLU A 14 17.32 -17.39 -16.03
C GLU A 14 17.48 -16.20 -15.07
N LEU A 15 18.45 -15.31 -15.31
CA LEU A 15 18.62 -14.07 -14.54
C LEU A 15 17.38 -13.18 -14.59
N MET A 16 16.78 -13.02 -15.77
CA MET A 16 15.53 -12.26 -15.92
C MET A 16 14.41 -12.84 -15.07
N GLU A 17 14.19 -14.15 -15.13
CA GLU A 17 13.13 -14.80 -14.34
C GLU A 17 13.33 -14.58 -12.83
N LYS A 18 14.58 -14.67 -12.35
CA LYS A 18 14.90 -14.38 -10.94
C LYS A 18 14.65 -12.92 -10.58
N VAL A 19 15.04 -11.98 -11.44
CA VAL A 19 14.83 -10.54 -11.22
C VAL A 19 13.35 -10.17 -11.27
N GLU A 20 12.57 -10.73 -12.20
CA GLU A 20 11.11 -10.56 -12.26
C GLU A 20 10.43 -11.10 -10.99
N THR A 21 10.88 -12.26 -10.48
CA THR A 21 10.37 -12.82 -9.23
C THR A 21 10.68 -11.92 -8.03
N ILE A 22 11.87 -11.29 -7.99
CA ILE A 22 12.23 -10.32 -6.96
C ILE A 22 11.31 -9.10 -7.03
N GLU A 23 11.08 -8.55 -8.22
CA GLU A 23 10.18 -7.41 -8.42
C GLU A 23 8.74 -7.72 -7.99
N ASP A 24 8.22 -8.88 -8.36
CA ASP A 24 6.87 -9.30 -7.95
C ASP A 24 6.76 -9.39 -6.42
N LYS A 25 7.76 -9.96 -5.74
CA LYS A 25 7.77 -10.02 -4.27
C LYS A 25 7.90 -8.63 -3.62
N LEU A 26 8.71 -7.75 -4.19
CA LEU A 26 8.81 -6.35 -3.75
C LEU A 26 7.47 -5.62 -3.89
N HIS A 27 6.80 -5.81 -5.03
CA HIS A 27 5.48 -5.25 -5.25
C HIS A 27 4.46 -5.80 -4.25
N GLN A 28 4.46 -7.11 -3.98
CA GLN A 28 3.60 -7.72 -2.98
C GLN A 28 3.84 -7.15 -1.57
N LEU A 29 5.09 -6.83 -1.19
CA LEU A 29 5.40 -6.16 0.07
C LEU A 29 4.77 -4.75 0.14
N GLU A 30 4.82 -3.98 -0.95
CA GLU A 30 4.17 -2.67 -1.03
C GLU A 30 2.65 -2.78 -0.92
N VAL A 31 2.05 -3.74 -1.62
CA VAL A 31 0.61 -4.04 -1.57
C VAL A 31 0.19 -4.36 -0.14
N ILE A 32 0.92 -5.23 0.57
CA ILE A 32 0.65 -5.55 2.00
C ILE A 32 0.68 -4.29 2.87
N LYS A 33 1.63 -3.38 2.63
CA LYS A 33 1.74 -2.11 3.37
C LYS A 33 0.57 -1.16 3.09
N ILE A 34 0.07 -1.15 1.85
CA ILE A 34 -1.12 -0.39 1.46
C ILE A 34 -2.37 -1.01 2.10
N GLU A 35 -2.58 -2.32 1.96
CA GLU A 35 -3.69 -3.07 2.55
C GLU A 35 -3.78 -2.85 4.06
N PHE A 36 -2.65 -2.96 4.76
CA PHE A 36 -2.58 -2.73 6.20
C PHE A 36 -3.09 -1.34 6.60
N ARG A 37 -2.66 -0.30 5.89
CA ARG A 37 -3.10 1.08 6.14
C ARG A 37 -4.56 1.29 5.79
N GLN A 38 -5.01 0.71 4.69
CA GLN A 38 -6.40 0.79 4.25
C GLN A 38 -7.34 0.07 5.22
N GLU A 39 -6.96 -1.09 5.77
CA GLU A 39 -7.76 -1.80 6.75
C GLU A 39 -7.90 -1.00 8.06
N ILE A 40 -6.82 -0.35 8.52
CA ILE A 40 -6.85 0.57 9.67
C ILE A 40 -7.80 1.73 9.38
N GLN A 41 -7.67 2.39 8.23
CA GLN A 41 -8.53 3.50 7.82
C GLN A 41 -10.00 3.09 7.77
N ASN A 42 -10.30 1.94 7.17
CA ASN A 42 -11.66 1.43 7.04
C ASN A 42 -12.28 1.14 8.41
N LYS A 43 -11.54 0.51 9.32
CA LYS A 43 -12.03 0.27 10.69
C LYS A 43 -12.26 1.56 11.47
N ILE A 44 -11.40 2.58 11.30
CA ILE A 44 -11.59 3.89 11.92
C ILE A 44 -12.80 4.61 11.34
N ASN A 45 -12.94 4.62 10.01
CA ASN A 45 -14.10 5.21 9.32
C ASN A 45 -15.40 4.55 9.76
N TYR A 46 -15.44 3.22 9.83
CA TYR A 46 -16.61 2.47 10.28
C TYR A 46 -16.97 2.81 11.74
N ARG A 47 -16.00 2.79 12.66
CA ARG A 47 -16.24 3.14 14.07
C ARG A 47 -16.73 4.58 14.23
N SER A 48 -16.14 5.50 13.47
CA SER A 48 -16.51 6.92 13.50
C SER A 48 -17.92 7.12 12.97
N ALA A 49 -18.27 6.50 11.83
CA ALA A 49 -19.60 6.57 11.26
C ALA A 49 -20.66 5.98 12.20
N LEU A 50 -20.37 4.82 12.82
CA LEU A 50 -21.28 4.18 13.77
C LEU A 50 -21.57 5.08 14.96
N LEU A 51 -20.54 5.69 15.57
CA LEU A 51 -20.72 6.59 16.70
C LEU A 51 -21.41 7.90 16.32
N SER A 52 -21.12 8.41 15.12
CA SER A 52 -21.74 9.63 14.58
C SER A 52 -23.21 9.44 14.28
N PHE A 53 -23.62 8.23 13.94
CA PHE A 53 -25.02 7.88 13.76
C PHE A 53 -25.70 7.61 15.10
N SER A 54 -25.05 6.88 16.01
CA SER A 54 -25.67 6.54 17.30
C SER A 54 -25.88 7.76 18.19
N PHE A 55 -25.02 8.76 18.15
CA PHE A 55 -25.09 9.91 19.06
C PHE A 55 -26.32 10.80 18.83
N PRO A 56 -26.64 11.26 17.59
CA PRO A 56 -27.90 11.94 17.30
C PRO A 56 -29.15 11.09 17.60
N VAL A 57 -29.10 9.77 17.36
CA VAL A 57 -30.20 8.85 17.67
C VAL A 57 -30.45 8.76 19.17
N LEU A 58 -29.38 8.68 19.98
CA LEU A 58 -29.49 8.68 21.44
C LEU A 58 -30.03 10.02 21.98
N ILE A 59 -29.59 11.14 21.41
CA ILE A 59 -30.14 12.46 21.74
C ILE A 59 -31.65 12.49 21.44
N LEU A 60 -32.05 12.06 20.24
CA LEU A 60 -33.45 12.01 19.83
C LEU A 60 -34.28 11.08 20.73
N ALA A 61 -33.77 9.90 21.05
CA ALA A 61 -34.42 8.97 21.98
C ALA A 61 -34.56 9.57 23.39
N PHE A 62 -33.51 10.21 23.90
CA PHE A 62 -33.54 10.90 25.19
C PHE A 62 -34.59 12.02 25.21
N TYR A 63 -34.68 12.82 24.15
CA TYR A 63 -35.70 13.86 24.03
C TYR A 63 -37.11 13.29 23.96
N ILE A 64 -37.33 12.21 23.20
CA ILE A 64 -38.64 11.53 23.13
C ILE A 64 -39.07 10.99 24.51
N ILE A 65 -38.12 10.48 25.29
CA ILE A 65 -38.40 9.87 26.60
C ILE A 65 -38.65 10.93 27.68
N ASN A 66 -37.91 12.04 27.68
CA ASN A 66 -37.88 12.98 28.82
C ASN A 66 -38.79 14.20 28.72
N ASP A 67 -39.23 14.64 27.54
CA ASP A 67 -40.26 15.68 27.50
C ASP A 67 -41.00 15.76 26.16
N PHE A 68 -42.31 15.53 26.22
CA PHE A 68 -43.21 15.38 25.07
C PHE A 68 -43.91 16.69 24.67
N SER A 69 -43.35 17.86 24.98
CA SER A 69 -43.97 19.15 24.62
C SER A 69 -43.94 19.47 23.12
N PHE A 70 -43.06 18.81 22.35
CA PHE A 70 -42.91 19.06 20.91
C PHE A 70 -43.75 18.15 20.00
N ILE A 71 -44.11 16.94 20.48
CA ILE A 71 -44.79 15.91 19.67
C ILE A 71 -46.22 15.62 20.17
N HIS A 72 -46.60 15.94 21.42
CA HIS A 72 -47.94 15.63 21.98
C HIS A 72 -48.72 16.85 22.52
N GLY A 73 -48.82 17.92 21.74
CA GLY A 73 -50.04 18.73 21.75
C GLY A 73 -50.40 19.51 23.04
N GLN A 74 -49.67 20.59 23.29
CA GLN A 74 -50.26 21.78 23.97
C GLN A 74 -50.27 23.05 23.10
N GLY A 75 -49.77 22.99 21.85
CA GLY A 75 -49.81 24.10 20.89
C GLY A 75 -50.04 23.68 19.43
N GLN A 76 -50.49 22.45 19.20
CA GLN A 76 -50.63 21.87 17.85
C GLN A 76 -51.99 22.18 17.20
N LEU A 77 -52.92 22.80 17.93
CA LEU A 77 -54.23 23.17 17.41
C LEU A 77 -54.21 24.43 16.52
N ASP A 78 -53.13 25.22 16.53
CA ASP A 78 -53.02 26.48 15.76
C ASP A 78 -51.81 26.54 14.79
N ARG A 79 -51.00 25.48 14.69
CA ARG A 79 -49.82 25.49 13.79
C ARG A 79 -50.20 25.10 12.37
N SER A 80 -49.83 25.94 11.40
CA SER A 80 -49.99 25.62 9.97
C SER A 80 -49.19 24.37 9.60
N ALA A 81 -49.68 23.58 8.64
CA ALA A 81 -48.98 22.41 8.11
C ALA A 81 -47.56 22.77 7.61
N LEU A 82 -47.39 23.99 7.08
CA LEU A 82 -46.09 24.51 6.64
C LEU A 82 -45.12 24.73 7.81
N GLU A 83 -45.63 25.24 8.94
CA GLU A 83 -44.83 25.46 10.15
C GLU A 83 -44.34 24.13 10.73
N THR A 84 -45.20 23.11 10.76
CA THR A 84 -44.82 21.76 11.21
C THR A 84 -43.79 21.13 10.27
N PHE A 85 -43.97 21.26 8.96
CA PHE A 85 -42.99 20.79 7.98
C PHE A 85 -41.62 21.46 8.16
N LEU A 86 -41.58 22.80 8.25
CA LEU A 86 -40.33 23.54 8.43
C LEU A 86 -39.62 23.15 9.72
N ILE A 87 -40.36 22.99 10.80
CA ILE A 87 -39.82 22.58 12.09
C ILE A 87 -39.22 21.17 12.01
N THR A 88 -39.95 20.20 11.48
CA THR A 88 -39.45 18.82 11.31
C THR A 88 -38.26 18.79 10.37
N PHE A 89 -38.29 19.54 9.26
CA PHE A 89 -37.19 19.64 8.31
C PHE A 89 -35.93 20.22 8.96
N MET A 90 -36.04 21.34 9.68
CA MET A 90 -34.90 21.96 10.37
C MET A 90 -34.31 21.04 11.44
N LEU A 91 -35.15 20.29 12.15
CA LEU A 91 -34.72 19.32 13.15
C LEU A 91 -33.99 18.13 12.50
N SER A 92 -34.55 17.55 11.43
CA SER A 92 -33.89 16.49 10.66
C SER A 92 -32.58 16.95 10.02
N PHE A 93 -32.54 18.14 9.42
CA PHE A 93 -31.35 18.72 8.83
C PHE A 93 -30.26 18.98 9.88
N SER A 94 -30.64 19.51 11.05
CA SER A 94 -29.72 19.75 12.16
C SER A 94 -29.12 18.46 12.71
N LEU A 95 -29.91 17.40 12.89
CA LEU A 95 -29.43 16.08 13.31
C LEU A 95 -28.49 15.46 12.27
N TRP A 96 -28.81 15.60 10.99
CA TRP A 96 -27.96 15.11 9.91
C TRP A 96 -26.62 15.86 9.85
N ALA A 97 -26.65 17.19 9.91
CA ALA A 97 -25.46 18.04 9.94
C ALA A 97 -24.59 17.74 11.16
N LEU A 98 -25.21 17.55 12.33
CA LEU A 98 -24.52 17.12 13.55
C LEU A 98 -23.84 15.76 13.36
N GLY A 99 -24.50 14.79 12.73
CA GLY A 99 -23.91 13.49 12.42
C GLY A 99 -22.68 13.59 11.51
N ILE A 100 -22.72 14.43 10.47
CA ILE A 100 -21.56 14.67 9.61
C ILE A 100 -20.41 15.30 10.39
N PHE A 101 -20.71 16.35 11.16
CA PHE A 101 -19.71 17.05 11.97
C PHE A 101 -19.04 16.12 13.00
N LEU A 102 -19.84 15.30 13.69
CA LEU A 102 -19.35 14.32 14.64
C LEU A 102 -18.49 13.24 13.99
N ASN A 103 -18.76 12.87 12.73
CA ASN A 103 -17.95 11.89 12.01
C ASN A 103 -16.51 12.34 11.82
N ASP A 104 -16.31 13.60 11.46
CA ASP A 104 -14.95 14.12 11.29
C ASP A 104 -14.24 14.32 12.63
N ILE A 105 -14.97 14.67 13.69
CA ILE A 105 -14.44 14.70 15.05
C ILE A 105 -14.02 13.30 15.48
N PHE A 106 -14.90 12.30 15.36
CA PHE A 106 -14.60 10.94 15.76
C PHE A 106 -13.46 10.33 14.94
N LYS A 107 -13.38 10.59 13.62
CA LYS A 107 -12.22 10.17 12.82
C LYS A 107 -10.92 10.71 13.39
N LYS A 108 -10.83 12.02 13.69
CA LYS A 108 -9.64 12.63 14.29
C LYS A 108 -9.29 12.01 15.64
N ILE A 109 -10.31 11.80 16.47
CA ILE A 109 -10.20 11.19 17.79
C ILE A 109 -9.68 9.75 17.68
N PHE A 110 -10.28 8.88 16.87
CA PHE A 110 -9.81 7.50 16.66
C PHE A 110 -8.46 7.42 15.94
N TRP A 111 -8.09 8.42 15.15
CA TRP A 111 -6.78 8.51 14.51
C TRP A 111 -5.67 8.86 15.50
N SER A 112 -6.01 9.52 16.61
CA SER A 112 -5.06 9.89 17.65
C SER A 112 -4.39 8.67 18.30
N LYS A 113 -3.17 8.87 18.79
CA LYS A 113 -2.39 7.82 19.48
C LYS A 113 -2.84 7.59 20.93
N THR A 114 -3.69 8.46 21.48
CA THR A 114 -4.04 8.51 22.90
C THR A 114 -5.21 7.60 23.26
N LEU A 115 -6.05 7.21 22.29
CA LEU A 115 -7.20 6.36 22.56
C LEU A 115 -6.85 4.87 22.63
N PRO A 116 -7.23 4.16 23.71
CA PRO A 116 -6.99 2.73 23.86
C PRO A 116 -7.67 1.90 22.76
N MET A 117 -8.76 2.40 22.15
CA MET A 117 -9.46 1.76 21.02
C MET A 117 -9.24 2.50 19.69
N GLY A 118 -8.24 3.38 19.63
CA GLY A 118 -7.85 4.12 18.43
C GLY A 118 -6.87 3.38 17.53
N ARG A 119 -6.18 4.15 16.68
CA ARG A 119 -5.21 3.66 15.69
C ARG A 119 -4.15 2.74 16.31
N LYS A 120 -3.63 3.07 17.50
CA LYS A 120 -2.57 2.28 18.17
C LYS A 120 -3.00 0.84 18.44
N ALA A 121 -4.22 0.63 18.93
CA ALA A 121 -4.72 -0.71 19.19
C ALA A 121 -5.04 -1.48 17.91
N LEU A 122 -5.59 -0.80 16.89
CA LEU A 122 -5.80 -1.42 15.58
C LEU A 122 -4.48 -1.85 14.93
N VAL A 123 -3.44 -1.02 15.03
CA VAL A 123 -2.08 -1.38 14.61
C VAL A 123 -1.62 -2.59 15.38
N LYS A 124 -1.67 -2.58 16.73
CA LYS A 124 -1.24 -3.73 17.55
C LYS A 124 -1.99 -5.02 17.22
N GLN A 125 -3.29 -4.94 16.92
CA GLN A 125 -4.13 -6.09 16.60
C GLN A 125 -3.84 -6.64 15.20
N LEU A 126 -3.69 -5.77 14.20
CA LEU A 126 -3.51 -6.18 12.81
C LEU A 126 -2.05 -6.50 12.47
N PHE A 127 -1.10 -5.88 13.19
CA PHE A 127 0.33 -6.01 12.93
C PHE A 127 0.81 -7.47 12.85
N PRO A 128 0.46 -8.39 13.76
CA PRO A 128 0.92 -9.79 13.69
C PRO A 128 0.55 -10.46 12.36
N LYS A 129 -0.69 -10.27 11.88
CA LYS A 129 -1.19 -10.86 10.63
C LYS A 129 -0.40 -10.37 9.42
N TYR A 130 -0.19 -9.06 9.31
CA TYR A 130 0.53 -8.47 8.16
C TYR A 130 2.04 -8.66 8.26
N ASN A 131 2.58 -8.67 9.47
CA ASN A 131 3.98 -8.99 9.73
C ASN A 131 4.32 -10.43 9.32
N GLN A 132 3.45 -11.39 9.61
CA GLN A 132 3.64 -12.78 9.18
C GLN A 132 3.66 -12.90 7.64
N LYS A 133 2.69 -12.28 6.94
CA LYS A 133 2.69 -12.25 5.47
C LYS A 133 3.97 -11.64 4.90
N SER A 134 4.39 -10.50 5.45
CA SER A 134 5.65 -9.86 5.05
C SER A 134 6.86 -10.74 5.40
N GLN A 135 6.84 -11.51 6.50
CA GLN A 135 7.95 -12.39 6.92
C GLN A 135 8.24 -13.43 5.86
N TRP A 136 7.20 -14.11 5.39
CA TRP A 136 7.33 -15.10 4.35
C TRP A 136 7.92 -14.53 3.04
N LEU A 137 7.51 -13.31 2.65
CA LEU A 137 8.07 -12.66 1.46
C LEU A 137 9.54 -12.26 1.64
N ILE A 138 9.92 -11.79 2.83
CA ILE A 138 11.31 -11.39 3.11
C ILE A 138 12.22 -12.61 3.19
N GLU A 139 11.80 -13.70 3.82
CA GLU A 139 12.54 -14.96 3.84
C GLU A 139 12.75 -15.49 2.41
N SER A 140 11.70 -15.44 1.60
CA SER A 140 11.80 -15.83 0.19
C SER A 140 12.69 -14.90 -0.64
N LEU A 141 12.77 -13.61 -0.32
CA LEU A 141 13.72 -12.68 -0.95
C LEU A 141 15.17 -12.98 -0.51
N GLU A 142 15.39 -13.28 0.78
CA GLU A 142 16.71 -13.70 1.29
C GLU A 142 17.20 -14.97 0.58
N GLU A 143 16.33 -15.97 0.39
CA GLU A 143 16.65 -17.20 -0.37
C GLU A 143 16.97 -16.90 -1.84
N LEU A 144 16.17 -16.05 -2.49
CA LEU A 144 16.41 -15.67 -3.89
C LEU A 144 17.75 -14.94 -4.04
N LEU A 145 18.06 -13.98 -3.16
CA LEU A 145 19.32 -13.25 -3.20
C LEU A 145 20.55 -14.12 -2.92
N ALA A 146 20.38 -15.22 -2.17
CA ALA A 146 21.44 -16.19 -1.92
C ALA A 146 21.65 -17.20 -3.08
N CYS A 147 20.82 -17.17 -4.12
CA CYS A 147 20.98 -18.08 -5.26
C CYS A 147 22.31 -17.84 -6.00
N GLU A 148 22.99 -18.93 -6.34
CA GLU A 148 24.26 -18.90 -7.08
C GLU A 148 24.16 -18.17 -8.42
N THR A 149 23.01 -18.27 -9.10
CA THR A 149 22.78 -17.60 -10.40
C THR A 149 22.93 -16.07 -10.30
N LEU A 150 22.51 -15.45 -9.19
CA LEU A 150 22.61 -14.00 -8.98
C LEU A 150 23.96 -13.56 -8.41
N THR A 151 24.65 -14.45 -7.67
CA THR A 151 25.92 -14.13 -7.00
C THR A 151 27.15 -14.39 -7.87
N ASN A 152 27.07 -15.31 -8.84
CA ASN A 152 28.17 -15.67 -9.75
C ASN A 152 28.00 -15.13 -11.18
N THR A 153 27.16 -14.11 -11.38
CA THR A 153 27.01 -13.52 -12.72
C THR A 153 28.16 -12.56 -13.05
N GLU A 154 28.59 -12.55 -14.31
CA GLU A 154 29.52 -11.53 -14.84
C GLU A 154 28.82 -10.18 -15.08
N LEU A 155 27.49 -10.13 -14.94
CA LEU A 155 26.72 -8.90 -15.15
C LEU A 155 26.90 -7.91 -13.98
N PRO A 156 27.27 -6.65 -14.25
CA PRO A 156 27.32 -5.62 -13.21
C PRO A 156 25.97 -5.42 -12.51
N GLU A 157 25.99 -5.29 -11.17
CA GLU A 157 24.78 -5.14 -10.34
C GLU A 157 23.87 -3.99 -10.79
N ARG A 158 24.46 -2.90 -11.31
CA ARG A 158 23.71 -1.75 -11.86
C ARG A 158 22.72 -2.11 -12.98
N TYR A 159 22.96 -3.22 -13.69
CA TYR A 159 22.13 -3.71 -14.78
C TYR A 159 21.22 -4.87 -14.35
N MET A 160 21.22 -5.25 -13.06
CA MET A 160 20.32 -6.26 -12.49
C MET A 160 18.95 -5.63 -12.19
N ASN A 161 18.30 -5.18 -13.26
CA ASN A 161 16.92 -4.71 -13.28
C ASN A 161 16.25 -5.21 -14.56
N ILE A 162 14.91 -5.30 -14.56
CA ILE A 162 14.14 -5.86 -15.68
C ILE A 162 14.50 -5.16 -16.99
N LYS A 163 14.57 -3.83 -17.02
CA LYS A 163 14.73 -3.08 -18.27
C LYS A 163 16.10 -3.29 -18.91
N SER A 164 17.16 -3.24 -18.12
CA SER A 164 18.53 -3.50 -18.60
C SER A 164 18.69 -4.94 -19.07
N LEU A 165 18.15 -5.92 -18.33
CA LEU A 165 18.18 -7.32 -18.74
C LEU A 165 17.36 -7.58 -20.01
N SER A 166 16.22 -6.90 -20.18
CA SER A 166 15.36 -7.05 -21.37
C SER A 166 16.12 -6.62 -22.61
N TYR A 167 16.81 -5.47 -22.52
CA TYR A 167 17.66 -4.97 -23.58
C TYR A 167 18.79 -5.94 -23.93
N ILE A 168 19.53 -6.44 -22.93
CA ILE A 168 20.63 -7.40 -23.14
C ILE A 168 20.13 -8.67 -23.83
N ILE A 169 18.98 -9.22 -23.39
CA ILE A 169 18.37 -10.40 -24.01
C ILE A 169 17.95 -10.12 -25.46
N GLU A 170 17.41 -8.94 -25.75
CA GLU A 170 16.98 -8.56 -27.10
C GLU A 170 18.17 -8.46 -28.05
N VAL A 171 19.24 -7.79 -27.64
CA VAL A 171 20.49 -7.66 -28.41
C VAL A 171 21.12 -9.03 -28.71
N LEU A 172 21.13 -9.94 -27.73
CA LEU A 172 21.60 -11.32 -27.91
C LEU A 172 20.68 -12.15 -28.83
N LYS A 173 19.36 -11.93 -28.78
CA LYS A 173 18.38 -12.64 -29.63
C LYS A 173 18.46 -12.21 -31.10
N VAL A 174 18.61 -10.92 -31.36
CA VAL A 174 18.68 -10.34 -32.71
C VAL A 174 20.07 -10.53 -33.34
N LYS A 175 21.05 -11.00 -32.55
CA LYS A 175 22.46 -11.23 -32.92
C LYS A 175 23.25 -9.95 -33.20
N ASP A 176 22.82 -8.86 -32.58
CA ASP A 176 23.61 -7.62 -32.56
C ASP A 176 24.84 -7.76 -31.64
N ALA A 177 24.82 -8.73 -30.71
CA ALA A 177 25.98 -9.20 -29.94
C ALA A 177 26.07 -10.74 -29.95
N GLN A 178 27.28 -11.28 -29.88
CA GLN A 178 27.55 -12.73 -29.81
C GLN A 178 27.90 -13.19 -28.39
N THR A 179 28.31 -12.26 -27.51
CA THR A 179 28.66 -12.56 -26.12
C THR A 179 27.95 -11.64 -25.14
N LEU A 180 27.81 -12.08 -23.87
CA LEU A 180 27.25 -11.26 -22.80
C LEU A 180 28.01 -9.93 -22.64
N ARG A 181 29.34 -9.97 -22.75
CA ARG A 181 30.19 -8.79 -22.66
C ARG A 181 29.89 -7.77 -23.76
N GLU A 182 29.77 -8.21 -25.00
CA GLU A 182 29.40 -7.34 -26.12
C GLU A 182 28.02 -6.71 -25.94
N ALA A 183 27.05 -7.47 -25.44
CA ALA A 183 25.71 -6.94 -25.15
C ALA A 183 25.72 -5.86 -24.05
N VAL A 184 26.56 -6.05 -23.02
CA VAL A 184 26.77 -5.05 -21.96
C VAL A 184 27.49 -3.81 -22.49
N GLU A 185 28.50 -3.97 -23.35
CA GLU A 185 29.19 -2.83 -23.98
C GLU A 185 28.24 -2.01 -24.87
N LEU A 186 27.32 -2.67 -25.60
CA LEU A 186 26.29 -1.98 -26.38
C LEU A 186 25.30 -1.22 -25.48
N LEU A 187 24.86 -1.82 -24.37
CA LEU A 187 24.02 -1.15 -23.37
C LEU A 187 24.75 0.10 -22.80
N GLU A 188 26.04 -0.02 -22.51
CA GLU A 188 26.86 1.09 -22.01
C GLU A 188 27.00 2.23 -23.02
N LEU A 189 27.05 1.91 -24.32
CA LEU A 189 27.07 2.91 -25.38
C LEU A 189 25.73 3.63 -25.50
N GLU A 190 24.61 2.92 -25.40
CA GLU A 190 23.27 3.52 -25.47
C GLU A 190 22.95 4.40 -24.26
N ILE A 191 23.34 3.97 -23.06
CA ILE A 191 23.12 4.72 -21.82
C ILE A 191 23.87 6.06 -21.81
N LYS A 192 24.89 6.28 -22.65
CA LYS A 192 25.48 7.62 -22.82
C LYS A 192 24.47 8.68 -23.30
N ASN A 193 23.36 8.25 -23.88
CA ASN A 193 22.22 9.13 -24.12
C ASN A 193 21.37 9.26 -22.85
N ILE A 194 21.32 10.48 -22.29
CA ILE A 194 20.59 10.81 -21.05
C ILE A 194 19.13 10.33 -21.06
N ARG A 195 18.45 10.35 -22.22
CA ARG A 195 17.05 9.89 -22.30
C ARG A 195 16.94 8.38 -22.17
N VAL A 196 17.93 7.64 -22.69
CA VAL A 196 17.99 6.19 -22.63
C VAL A 196 18.47 5.74 -21.25
N GLU A 197 19.43 6.45 -20.65
CA GLU A 197 19.83 6.31 -19.25
C GLU A 197 18.62 6.36 -18.31
N GLN A 198 17.80 7.43 -18.40
CA GLN A 198 16.60 7.57 -17.55
C GLN A 198 15.56 6.47 -17.78
N SER A 199 15.54 5.87 -18.97
CA SER A 199 14.62 4.79 -19.30
C SER A 199 15.10 3.45 -18.77
N LEU A 200 16.38 3.12 -18.96
CA LEU A 200 16.98 1.80 -18.75
C LEU A 200 17.62 1.62 -17.37
N LEU A 201 18.21 2.67 -16.78
CA LEU A 201 18.79 2.61 -15.44
C LEU A 201 17.72 2.89 -14.39
N ALA A 202 16.93 1.86 -14.11
CA ALA A 202 16.15 1.80 -12.89
C ALA A 202 17.04 1.38 -11.71
N GLU A 203 16.60 1.66 -10.49
CA GLU A 203 17.29 1.19 -9.30
C GLU A 203 17.34 -0.35 -9.29
N PRO A 204 18.53 -0.95 -9.08
CA PRO A 204 18.71 -2.40 -9.15
C PRO A 204 17.74 -3.15 -8.25
N SER A 205 17.10 -4.18 -8.80
CA SER A 205 16.10 -4.99 -8.08
C SER A 205 16.72 -5.66 -6.85
N ILE A 206 17.97 -6.09 -6.98
CA ILE A 206 18.78 -6.68 -5.89
C ILE A 206 18.96 -5.68 -4.75
N ARG A 207 19.38 -4.46 -5.06
CA ARG A 207 19.59 -3.41 -4.06
C ARG A 207 18.29 -3.06 -3.33
N ARG A 208 17.18 -2.90 -4.06
CA ARG A 208 15.86 -2.67 -3.46
C ARG A 208 15.43 -3.82 -2.54
N ALA A 209 15.71 -5.06 -2.92
CA ALA A 209 15.46 -6.22 -2.07
C ALA A 209 16.31 -6.21 -0.79
N GLN A 210 17.60 -5.90 -0.89
CA GLN A 210 18.49 -5.75 0.27
C GLN A 210 18.03 -4.63 1.21
N GLU A 211 17.62 -3.48 0.68
CA GLU A 211 17.09 -2.37 1.46
C GLU A 211 15.77 -2.75 2.17
N ALA A 212 14.89 -3.50 1.49
CA ALA A 212 13.65 -4.01 2.10
C ALA A 212 13.96 -4.96 3.27
N ILE A 213 14.93 -5.87 3.11
CA ILE A 213 15.40 -6.77 4.17
C ILE A 213 16.03 -6.00 5.34
N ALA A 214 16.95 -5.08 5.04
CA ALA A 214 17.65 -4.27 6.05
C ALA A 214 16.69 -3.39 6.87
N SER A 215 15.73 -2.73 6.20
CA SER A 215 14.72 -1.89 6.86
C SER A 215 13.88 -2.67 7.87
N ARG A 216 13.69 -3.98 7.65
CA ARG A 216 13.00 -4.86 8.57
C ARG A 216 13.86 -5.28 9.75
N HIS A 217 15.12 -5.64 9.51
CA HIS A 217 16.05 -5.98 10.60
C HIS A 217 16.20 -4.80 11.56
N ALA A 218 16.24 -3.57 11.05
CA ALA A 218 16.19 -2.35 11.85
C ALA A 218 14.88 -2.20 12.65
N PHE A 219 13.73 -2.55 12.06
CA PHE A 219 12.44 -2.55 12.77
C PHE A 219 12.37 -3.60 13.90
N LYS A 220 13.01 -4.77 13.73
CA LYS A 220 13.13 -5.79 14.79
C LYS A 220 14.09 -5.37 15.91
N GLN A 221 15.14 -4.60 15.58
CA GLN A 221 16.17 -4.17 16.54
C GLN A 221 15.85 -2.85 17.26
N GLY A 222 14.91 -2.06 16.76
CA GLY A 222 14.56 -0.73 17.29
C GLY A 222 13.09 -0.52 17.61
N ALA A 223 12.35 -1.56 18.01
CA ALA A 223 10.95 -1.43 18.44
C ALA A 223 10.82 -0.77 19.82
N GLU A 224 10.95 0.57 19.85
CA GLU A 224 10.30 1.46 20.83
C GLU A 224 8.97 2.01 20.26
#